data_AF-A0A1H3BUA6-F1
#
_entry.id   AF-A0A1H3BUA6-F1
#
_cell.length_a   1.000
_cell.length_b   1.000
_cell.length_c   1.000
_cell.angle_alpha   90.00
_cell.angle_beta   90.00
_cell.angle_gamma   90.00
#
_symmetry.space_group_name_H-M   'P 1'
#
loop_
_entity.id
_entity.type
_entity.pdbx_description
1 polymer ?
#
loop_
_entity_poly.entity_id
_entity_poly.type
_entity_poly.pdbx_seq_one_letter_code
_entity_poly.pdbx_strand_id
1 'polypeptide(L)'
;MRSLTGHFKWVTCPALLRRFAADTRRLGLDGLDAATIPEVPDHQTVLLPEPSGDALYLEEFRLRTQSADCAALISMLARLMGRSDAENALRKQLALVDDDRFNHLAQFATPVNAHICIDNRTKTVKPGALWYEESLPPDTLLYVTLHALRSRQQDGETCAQDILAHVTDELFGQRPYLQLGGNETVGMGWCKVSIQRGGD
;
A
#
# COMPACT_ATOMS: atom_id res chain seq x y z
N MET A 1 -6.33 -0.21 7.78
CA MET A 1 -6.95 -1.07 8.80
C MET A 1 -7.82 -0.24 9.73
N ARG A 2 -9.03 -0.69 10.05
CA ARG A 2 -9.91 0.02 10.98
C ARG A 2 -9.30 0.02 12.37
N SER A 3 -9.41 1.15 13.05
CA SER A 3 -8.98 1.32 14.44
C SER A 3 -10.22 1.66 15.27
N LEU A 4 -10.37 1.09 16.48
CA LEU A 4 -11.48 1.50 17.36
C LEU A 4 -11.11 2.73 18.23
N THR A 5 -9.82 3.03 18.36
CA THR A 5 -9.30 4.21 19.07
C THR A 5 -8.92 5.37 18.13
N GLY A 6 -9.33 5.30 16.86
CA GLY A 6 -9.06 6.31 15.83
C GLY A 6 -9.84 6.02 14.55
N HIS A 7 -9.58 6.70 13.44
CA HIS A 7 -10.28 6.41 12.17
C HIS A 7 -9.74 5.13 11.51
N PHE A 8 -8.46 5.12 11.15
CA PHE A 8 -7.77 3.97 10.59
C PHE A 8 -6.27 4.08 10.86
N LYS A 9 -5.55 2.98 10.60
CA LYS A 9 -4.09 2.91 10.63
C LYS A 9 -3.55 2.33 9.32
N TRP A 10 -2.43 2.87 8.84
CA TRP A 10 -1.55 2.20 7.87
C TRP A 10 -0.72 1.19 8.64
N VAL A 11 -0.93 -0.09 8.34
CA VAL A 11 -0.27 -1.18 9.04
C VAL A 11 0.80 -1.78 8.13
N THR A 12 1.96 -2.06 8.69
CA THR A 12 3.04 -2.80 8.03
C THR A 12 3.78 -3.68 9.05
N CYS A 13 4.74 -4.46 8.59
CA CYS A 13 5.56 -5.35 9.43
C CYS A 13 7.03 -5.35 9.02
N PRO A 14 7.94 -5.80 9.91
CA PRO A 14 9.37 -5.89 9.63
C PRO A 14 9.70 -6.65 8.32
N ALA A 15 9.05 -7.78 8.03
CA ALA A 15 9.31 -8.56 6.82
C ALA A 15 9.02 -7.76 5.53
N LEU A 16 7.90 -7.03 5.47
CA LEU A 16 7.58 -6.20 4.31
C LEU A 16 8.57 -5.04 4.14
N LEU A 17 8.98 -4.41 5.24
CA LEU A 17 9.97 -3.33 5.21
C LEU A 17 11.34 -3.83 4.76
N ARG A 18 11.76 -5.03 5.21
CA ARG A 18 13.01 -5.66 4.75
C ARG A 18 12.95 -5.99 3.25
N ARG A 19 11.80 -6.46 2.76
CA ARG A 19 11.59 -6.68 1.32
C ARG A 19 11.71 -5.38 0.53
N PHE A 20 11.05 -4.32 1.00
CA PHE A 20 11.16 -2.99 0.38
C PHE A 20 12.61 -2.46 0.39
N ALA A 21 13.34 -2.65 1.49
CA ALA A 21 14.77 -2.30 1.59
C ALA A 21 15.64 -3.09 0.59
N ALA A 22 15.35 -4.38 0.39
CA ALA A 22 16.05 -5.20 -0.60
C ALA A 22 15.74 -4.76 -2.05
N ASP A 23 14.48 -4.44 -2.34
CA ASP A 23 14.05 -4.01 -3.68
C ASP A 23 14.63 -2.64 -4.05
N THR A 24 14.63 -1.67 -3.11
CA THR A 24 15.28 -0.36 -3.31
C THR A 24 16.78 -0.49 -3.52
N ARG A 25 17.47 -1.34 -2.74
CA ARG A 25 18.89 -1.66 -2.95
C ARG A 25 19.15 -2.27 -4.31
N ARG A 26 18.30 -3.21 -4.76
CA ARG A 26 18.43 -3.86 -6.07
C ARG A 26 18.30 -2.86 -7.23
N LEU A 27 17.45 -1.85 -7.05
CA LEU A 27 17.23 -0.77 -8.01
C LEU A 27 18.29 0.33 -7.94
N GLY A 28 19.22 0.29 -6.97
CA GLY A 28 20.18 1.38 -6.74
C GLY A 28 19.52 2.67 -6.24
N LEU A 29 18.34 2.57 -5.63
CA LEU A 29 17.63 3.72 -5.04
C LEU A 29 18.14 4.00 -3.64
N ASP A 30 18.05 5.27 -3.23
CA ASP A 30 18.05 5.63 -1.81
C ASP A 30 16.89 4.89 -1.14
N GLY A 31 17.22 4.01 -0.20
CA GLY A 31 16.31 3.07 0.43
C GLY A 31 16.32 3.16 1.95
N LEU A 32 15.41 2.42 2.57
CA LEU A 32 15.44 2.20 4.01
C LEU A 32 16.62 1.27 4.34
N ASP A 33 17.50 1.68 5.26
CA ASP A 33 18.51 0.77 5.78
C ASP A 33 17.83 -0.33 6.61
N ALA A 34 18.06 -1.59 6.24
CA ALA A 34 17.47 -2.74 6.92
C ALA A 34 17.83 -2.79 8.41
N ALA A 35 18.98 -2.25 8.81
CA ALA A 35 19.39 -2.16 10.22
C ALA A 35 18.55 -1.16 11.04
N THR A 36 17.83 -0.25 10.37
CA THR A 36 16.98 0.76 11.03
C THR A 36 15.53 0.34 11.17
N ILE A 37 15.16 -0.84 10.65
CA ILE A 37 13.80 -1.37 10.73
C ILE A 37 13.52 -1.80 12.18
N PRO A 38 12.51 -1.24 12.86
CA PRO A 38 12.16 -1.64 14.21
C PRO A 38 11.70 -3.10 14.27
N GLU A 39 12.24 -3.87 15.23
CA GLU A 39 11.73 -5.20 15.54
C GLU A 39 10.51 -5.11 16.46
N VAL A 40 9.45 -5.83 16.12
CA VAL A 40 8.25 -5.94 16.95
C VAL A 40 8.44 -7.11 17.93
N PRO A 41 8.36 -6.89 19.25
CA PRO A 41 8.83 -7.86 20.23
C PRO A 41 7.94 -9.10 20.36
N ASP A 42 6.62 -8.96 20.15
CA ASP A 42 5.66 -10.05 20.26
C ASP A 42 4.37 -9.75 19.45
N HIS A 43 3.53 -10.78 19.31
CA HIS A 43 2.27 -10.74 18.55
C HIS A 43 1.16 -9.83 19.12
N GLN A 44 1.39 -9.27 20.30
CA GLN A 44 0.47 -8.46 21.09
C GLN A 44 0.94 -7.01 21.17
N THR A 45 2.08 -6.69 20.56
CA THR A 45 2.66 -5.35 20.58
C THR A 45 2.46 -4.68 19.24
N VAL A 46 2.21 -3.37 19.28
CA VAL A 46 2.23 -2.51 18.11
C VAL A 46 3.14 -1.32 18.36
N LEU A 47 4.06 -1.11 17.43
CA LEU A 47 4.96 0.05 17.46
C LEU A 47 4.28 1.23 16.76
N LEU A 48 4.28 2.37 17.43
CA LEU A 48 3.69 3.62 16.95
C LEU A 48 4.72 4.75 17.02
N PRO A 49 4.74 5.69 16.05
CA PRO A 49 5.60 6.86 16.14
C PRO A 49 5.19 7.76 17.33
N GLU A 50 3.88 7.96 17.50
CA GLU A 50 3.29 8.80 18.54
C GLU A 50 2.11 8.07 19.21
N PRO A 51 2.36 7.22 20.23
CA PRO A 51 1.29 6.51 20.94
C PRO A 51 0.44 7.48 21.78
N SER A 52 -0.89 7.35 21.70
CA SER A 52 -1.86 8.19 22.44
C SER A 52 -2.49 7.50 23.66
N GLY A 53 -2.04 6.30 24.00
CA GLY A 53 -2.59 5.44 25.06
C GLY A 53 -1.79 4.14 25.15
N ASP A 54 -2.15 3.25 26.08
CA ASP A 54 -1.50 1.95 26.35
C ASP A 54 -1.95 0.81 25.42
N ALA A 55 -3.09 0.99 24.75
CA ALA A 55 -3.65 0.02 23.83
C ALA A 55 -4.16 0.66 22.53
N LEU A 56 -3.91 -0.04 21.42
CA LEU A 56 -4.51 0.21 20.11
C LEU A 56 -5.38 -0.97 19.74
N TYR A 57 -6.58 -0.69 19.28
CA TYR A 57 -7.50 -1.72 18.81
C TYR A 57 -7.52 -1.70 17.29
N LEU A 58 -6.93 -2.73 16.66
CA LEU A 58 -6.92 -2.93 15.22
C LEU A 58 -7.86 -4.08 14.89
N GLU A 59 -8.95 -3.77 14.19
CA GLU A 59 -10.07 -4.70 14.01
C GLU A 59 -10.50 -5.33 15.35
N GLU A 60 -10.47 -6.65 15.49
CA GLU A 60 -10.78 -7.39 16.73
C GLU A 60 -9.61 -7.47 17.73
N PHE A 61 -8.41 -7.05 17.34
CA PHE A 61 -7.21 -7.23 18.17
C PHE A 61 -6.94 -6.03 19.06
N ARG A 62 -6.79 -6.30 20.37
CA ARG A 62 -6.23 -5.36 21.34
C ARG A 62 -4.72 -5.55 21.43
N LEU A 63 -3.96 -4.55 20.98
CA LEU A 63 -2.50 -4.55 20.97
C LEU A 63 -1.97 -3.54 21.98
N ARG A 64 -0.96 -3.93 22.76
CA ARG A 64 -0.20 -3.04 23.65
C ARG A 64 0.63 -2.09 22.79
N THR A 65 0.52 -0.81 23.04
CA THR A 65 1.30 0.19 22.31
C THR A 65 2.71 0.30 22.87
N GLN A 66 3.66 0.55 21.98
CA GLN A 66 5.01 0.91 22.34
C GLN A 66 5.51 1.98 21.35
N SER A 67 6.26 2.95 21.86
CA SER A 67 6.86 3.98 21.00
C SER A 67 8.05 3.39 20.23
N ALA A 68 8.21 3.78 18.97
CA ALA A 68 9.39 3.48 18.17
C ALA A 68 9.76 4.68 17.30
N ASP A 69 11.06 4.95 17.16
CA ASP A 69 11.53 5.94 16.19
C ASP A 69 11.32 5.40 14.77
N CYS A 70 10.34 5.99 14.09
CA CYS A 70 9.99 5.67 12.71
C CYS A 70 10.34 6.81 11.76
N ALA A 71 11.19 7.79 12.13
CA ALA A 71 11.41 8.99 11.33
C ALA A 71 11.91 8.68 9.91
N ALA A 72 12.93 7.81 9.78
CA ALA A 72 13.47 7.40 8.49
C ALA A 72 12.41 6.64 7.65
N LEU A 73 11.68 5.72 8.30
CA LEU A 73 10.60 4.98 7.65
C LEU A 73 9.48 5.90 7.15
N ILE A 74 9.05 6.85 7.97
CA ILE A 74 8.01 7.82 7.62
C ILE A 74 8.45 8.66 6.43
N SER A 75 9.69 9.18 6.43
CA SER A 75 10.20 9.97 5.30
C SER A 75 10.22 9.14 4.01
N MET A 76 10.64 7.88 4.08
CA MET A 76 10.65 6.97 2.93
C MET A 76 9.24 6.67 2.40
N LEU A 77 8.31 6.27 3.27
CA LEU A 77 6.93 5.97 2.86
C LEU A 77 6.21 7.23 2.34
N ALA A 78 6.47 8.39 2.93
CA ALA A 78 5.84 9.65 2.52
C ALA A 78 6.13 10.01 1.06
N ARG A 79 7.36 9.75 0.58
CA ARG A 79 7.76 9.95 -0.83
C ARG A 79 6.91 9.09 -1.79
N LEU A 80 6.51 7.90 -1.36
CA LEU A 80 5.69 6.98 -2.16
C LEU A 80 4.21 7.37 -2.23
N MET A 81 3.69 8.12 -1.25
CA MET A 81 2.25 8.42 -1.17
C MET A 81 1.79 9.52 -2.14
N GLY A 82 2.72 10.36 -2.63
CA GLY A 82 2.39 11.44 -3.56
C GLY A 82 1.40 12.46 -3.00
N ARG A 83 1.40 12.72 -1.68
CA ARG A 83 0.51 13.69 -1.00
C ARG A 83 1.32 14.61 -0.07
N SER A 84 0.90 15.87 0.06
CA SER A 84 1.65 16.91 0.78
C SER A 84 1.66 16.75 2.30
N ASP A 85 0.64 16.11 2.87
CA ASP A 85 0.49 15.86 4.31
C ASP A 85 1.00 14.49 4.75
N ALA A 86 1.66 13.73 3.85
CA ALA A 86 2.02 12.33 4.05
C ALA A 86 2.79 12.07 5.35
N GLU A 87 3.82 12.86 5.65
CA GLU A 87 4.62 12.67 6.86
C GLU A 87 3.79 12.84 8.14
N ASN A 88 2.96 13.89 8.20
CA ASN A 88 2.10 14.16 9.35
C ASN A 88 1.03 13.07 9.51
N ALA A 89 0.46 12.60 8.38
CA ALA A 89 -0.50 11.51 8.39
C ALA A 89 0.14 10.22 8.91
N LEU A 90 1.32 9.84 8.41
CA LEU A 90 2.05 8.66 8.85
C LEU A 90 2.49 8.74 10.31
N ARG A 91 2.93 9.90 10.82
CA ARG A 91 3.24 10.06 12.26
C ARG A 91 2.06 9.67 13.15
N LYS A 92 0.85 10.03 12.74
CA LYS A 92 -0.39 9.77 13.49
C LYS A 92 -0.99 8.39 13.24
N GLN A 93 -0.78 7.81 12.06
CA GLN A 93 -1.55 6.66 11.58
C GLN A 93 -0.71 5.44 11.21
N LEU A 94 0.62 5.51 11.17
CA LEU A 94 1.47 4.35 10.97
C LEU A 94 1.43 3.44 12.21
N ALA A 95 1.32 2.14 11.97
CA ALA A 95 1.38 1.10 12.98
C ALA A 95 2.23 -0.07 12.47
N LEU A 96 3.25 -0.45 13.24
CA LEU A 96 4.09 -1.61 12.97
C LEU A 96 3.65 -2.77 13.87
N VAL A 97 3.23 -3.86 13.26
CA VAL A 97 2.91 -5.12 13.95
C VAL A 97 3.91 -6.19 13.53
N ASP A 98 3.92 -7.31 14.23
CA ASP A 98 4.75 -8.45 13.84
C ASP A 98 4.27 -9.06 12.50
N ASP A 99 5.13 -9.88 11.91
CA ASP A 99 4.92 -10.44 10.58
C ASP A 99 3.65 -11.32 10.51
N ASP A 100 3.36 -12.09 11.56
CA ASP A 100 2.20 -12.99 11.60
C ASP A 100 0.89 -12.21 11.79
N ARG A 101 0.90 -11.17 12.65
CA ARG A 101 -0.25 -10.27 12.79
C ARG A 101 -0.54 -9.54 11.49
N PHE A 102 0.48 -9.06 10.79
CA PHE A 102 0.28 -8.43 9.49
C PHE A 102 -0.31 -9.42 8.49
N ASN A 103 0.25 -10.64 8.40
CA ASN A 103 -0.26 -11.68 7.52
C ASN A 103 -1.74 -11.99 7.79
N HIS A 104 -2.13 -12.11 9.06
CA HIS A 104 -3.52 -12.31 9.44
C HIS A 104 -4.41 -11.13 8.99
N LEU A 105 -4.02 -9.90 9.31
CA LEU A 105 -4.80 -8.71 8.92
C LEU A 105 -4.92 -8.58 7.39
N ALA A 106 -3.85 -8.86 6.63
CA ALA A 106 -3.87 -8.78 5.18
C ALA A 106 -4.79 -9.84 4.53
N GLN A 107 -5.01 -10.98 5.18
CA GLN A 107 -5.89 -12.05 4.68
C GLN A 107 -7.36 -11.87 5.08
N PHE A 108 -7.62 -11.28 6.25
CA PHE A 108 -8.96 -11.30 6.86
C PHE A 108 -9.60 -9.93 7.06
N ALA A 109 -8.85 -8.83 6.94
CA ALA A 109 -9.36 -7.47 7.11
C ALA A 109 -9.71 -6.75 5.79
N THR A 110 -9.78 -7.49 4.68
CA THR A 110 -10.25 -7.00 3.38
C THR A 110 -11.78 -6.94 3.33
N PRO A 111 -12.37 -5.86 2.77
CA PRO A 111 -13.81 -5.78 2.54
C PRO A 111 -14.29 -6.88 1.61
N VAL A 112 -15.28 -7.67 2.09
CA VAL A 112 -16.01 -8.65 1.29
C VAL A 112 -17.46 -8.18 1.16
N ASN A 113 -17.87 -7.80 -0.04
CA ASN A 113 -19.20 -7.28 -0.34
C ASN A 113 -20.07 -8.33 -1.02
N ALA A 114 -21.34 -8.41 -0.62
CA ALA A 114 -22.33 -9.24 -1.31
C ALA A 114 -22.96 -8.42 -2.45
N HIS A 115 -22.99 -9.01 -3.65
CA HIS A 115 -23.58 -8.41 -4.84
C HIS A 115 -24.76 -9.25 -5.32
N ILE A 116 -25.78 -8.56 -5.85
CA ILE A 116 -26.97 -9.17 -6.42
C ILE A 116 -27.33 -8.58 -7.78
N CYS A 117 -28.01 -9.35 -8.62
CA CYS A 117 -28.73 -8.83 -9.79
C CYS A 117 -30.24 -8.87 -9.54
N ILE A 118 -30.89 -7.70 -9.57
CA ILE A 118 -32.35 -7.57 -9.41
C ILE A 118 -33.06 -7.76 -10.75
N ASP A 119 -34.14 -8.53 -10.75
CA ASP A 119 -35.12 -8.56 -11.84
C ASP A 119 -35.99 -7.30 -11.79
N ASN A 120 -35.95 -6.50 -12.87
CA ASN A 120 -36.62 -5.20 -12.91
C ASN A 120 -38.15 -5.29 -12.85
N ARG A 121 -38.75 -6.42 -13.25
CA ARG A 121 -40.20 -6.63 -13.28
C ARG A 121 -40.71 -7.10 -11.92
N THR A 122 -40.07 -8.10 -11.32
CA THR A 122 -40.53 -8.67 -10.04
C THR A 122 -39.98 -7.95 -8.82
N LYS A 123 -38.93 -7.13 -8.98
CA LYS A 123 -38.18 -6.48 -7.90
C LYS A 123 -37.57 -7.49 -6.91
N THR A 124 -37.26 -8.69 -7.38
CA THR A 124 -36.60 -9.76 -6.60
C THR A 124 -35.25 -10.10 -7.21
N VAL A 125 -34.39 -10.80 -6.47
CA VAL A 125 -33.08 -11.27 -6.98
C VAL A 125 -33.30 -12.33 -8.06
N LYS A 126 -32.53 -12.25 -9.15
CA LYS A 126 -32.53 -13.28 -10.19
C LYS A 126 -31.97 -14.60 -9.65
N PRO A 127 -32.53 -15.77 -10.02
CA PRO A 127 -31.99 -17.06 -9.62
C PRO A 127 -30.49 -17.17 -9.92
N GLY A 128 -29.69 -17.55 -8.92
CA GLY A 128 -28.23 -17.72 -9.04
C GLY A 128 -27.40 -16.43 -9.09
N ALA A 129 -28.02 -15.24 -8.99
CA ALA A 129 -27.32 -13.97 -9.07
C ALA A 129 -27.01 -13.35 -7.70
N LEU A 130 -26.42 -14.15 -6.80
CA LEU A 130 -25.81 -13.71 -5.54
C LEU A 130 -24.35 -14.17 -5.54
N TRP A 131 -23.41 -13.25 -5.36
CA TRP A 131 -21.99 -13.56 -5.26
C TRP A 131 -21.31 -12.63 -4.26
N TYR A 132 -20.11 -13.01 -3.83
CA TYR A 132 -19.27 -12.23 -2.95
C TYR A 132 -18.03 -11.77 -3.69
N GLU A 133 -17.60 -10.55 -3.41
CA GLU A 133 -16.41 -9.96 -3.98
C GLU A 133 -15.54 -9.39 -2.86
N GLU A 134 -14.26 -9.76 -2.89
CA GLU A 134 -13.23 -9.20 -2.04
C GLU A 134 -12.52 -8.06 -2.79
N SER A 135 -12.26 -6.96 -2.09
CA SER A 135 -11.56 -5.80 -2.65
C SER A 135 -10.46 -5.31 -1.72
N LEU A 136 -9.38 -4.79 -2.31
CA LEU A 136 -8.35 -4.11 -1.53
C LEU A 136 -8.90 -2.78 -0.99
N PRO A 137 -8.74 -2.47 0.31
CA PRO A 137 -9.24 -1.23 0.88
C PRO A 137 -8.69 0.03 0.19
N PRO A 138 -9.48 1.12 0.13
CA PRO A 138 -8.92 2.43 -0.16
C PRO A 138 -7.85 2.81 0.87
N ASP A 139 -6.99 3.77 0.54
CA ASP A 139 -5.83 4.16 1.34
C ASP A 139 -4.76 3.06 1.51
N THR A 140 -4.73 2.03 0.65
CA THR A 140 -3.61 1.08 0.60
C THR A 140 -2.44 1.64 -0.20
N LEU A 141 -1.24 1.63 0.37
CA LEU A 141 0.00 1.96 -0.33
C LEU A 141 0.60 0.67 -0.93
N LEU A 142 0.69 0.64 -2.26
CA LEU A 142 1.39 -0.40 -3.01
C LEU A 142 2.65 0.19 -3.64
N TYR A 143 3.66 -0.65 -3.89
CA TYR A 143 4.80 -0.28 -4.72
C TYR A 143 5.07 -1.35 -5.77
N VAL A 144 5.62 -0.93 -6.89
CA VAL A 144 6.08 -1.80 -7.97
C VAL A 144 7.45 -1.34 -8.43
N THR A 145 8.32 -2.28 -8.77
CA THR A 145 9.65 -1.99 -9.32
C THR A 145 9.56 -1.98 -10.84
N LEU A 146 10.04 -0.92 -11.48
CA LEU A 146 10.11 -0.83 -12.94
C LEU A 146 11.56 -0.95 -13.40
N HIS A 147 11.80 -1.81 -14.40
CA HIS A 147 13.08 -1.96 -15.06
C HIS A 147 12.86 -1.92 -16.57
N ALA A 148 13.70 -1.17 -17.28
CA ALA A 148 13.69 -1.13 -18.74
C ALA A 148 15.00 -1.71 -19.29
N LEU A 149 14.90 -2.32 -20.47
CA LEU A 149 16.03 -2.77 -21.27
C LEU A 149 15.96 -2.06 -22.61
N ARG A 150 17.11 -1.92 -23.29
CA ARG A 150 17.16 -1.40 -24.65
C ARG A 150 16.22 -2.19 -25.58
N SER A 151 15.60 -1.47 -26.53
CA SER A 151 14.77 -2.08 -27.56
C SER A 151 15.53 -3.18 -28.32
N ARG A 152 14.81 -4.26 -28.66
CA ARG A 152 15.34 -5.38 -29.48
C ARG A 152 14.85 -5.33 -30.92
N GLN A 153 14.17 -4.26 -31.34
CA GLN A 153 13.70 -4.11 -32.72
C GLN A 153 14.88 -3.89 -33.67
N GLN A 154 14.81 -4.46 -34.88
CA GLN A 154 15.89 -4.42 -35.86
C GLN A 154 16.14 -3.01 -36.43
N ASP A 155 15.09 -2.19 -36.54
CA ASP A 155 15.14 -0.86 -37.17
C ASP A 155 14.94 0.31 -36.19
N GLY A 156 15.02 0.04 -34.87
CA GLY A 156 14.71 1.02 -33.82
C GLY A 156 15.66 0.97 -32.63
N GLU A 157 16.48 2.01 -32.49
CA GLU A 157 17.45 2.20 -31.40
C GLU A 157 16.84 3.05 -30.26
N THR A 158 15.89 2.50 -29.51
CA THR A 158 15.39 3.16 -28.28
C THR A 158 16.16 2.65 -27.07
N CYS A 159 16.79 3.56 -26.32
CA CYS A 159 17.55 3.17 -25.13
C CYS A 159 16.61 2.83 -23.96
N ALA A 160 17.14 2.16 -22.94
CA ALA A 160 16.35 1.76 -21.77
C ALA A 160 15.77 2.98 -21.02
N GLN A 161 16.53 4.07 -20.96
CA GLN A 161 16.14 5.32 -20.31
C GLN A 161 14.92 5.93 -21.00
N ASP A 162 14.90 5.98 -22.33
CA ASP A 162 13.78 6.52 -23.10
C ASP A 162 12.50 5.68 -22.88
N ILE A 163 12.64 4.35 -22.86
CA ILE A 163 11.51 3.44 -22.58
C ILE A 163 10.94 3.69 -21.19
N LEU A 164 11.82 3.87 -20.19
CA LEU A 164 11.38 4.16 -18.83
C LEU A 164 10.70 5.53 -18.76
N ALA A 165 11.23 6.54 -19.44
CA ALA A 165 10.67 7.89 -19.52
C ALA A 165 9.27 7.92 -20.12
N HIS A 166 8.97 7.11 -21.15
CA HIS A 166 7.61 6.98 -21.67
C HIS A 166 6.61 6.52 -20.60
N VAL A 167 7.00 5.58 -19.73
CA VAL A 167 6.13 5.14 -18.63
C VAL A 167 6.09 6.18 -17.51
N THR A 168 7.22 6.76 -17.13
CA THR A 168 7.29 7.61 -15.95
C THR A 168 6.81 9.05 -16.20
N ASP A 169 7.17 9.63 -17.33
CA ASP A 169 6.93 11.05 -17.63
C ASP A 169 5.72 11.25 -18.52
N GLU A 170 5.56 10.42 -19.56
CA GLU A 170 4.46 10.62 -20.52
C GLU A 170 3.15 10.03 -20.00
N LEU A 171 3.16 8.77 -19.55
CA LEU A 171 1.95 8.11 -19.07
C LEU A 171 1.41 8.71 -17.77
N PHE A 172 2.29 9.03 -16.82
CA PHE A 172 1.89 9.48 -15.48
C PHE A 172 2.20 10.96 -15.16
N GLY A 173 2.90 11.69 -16.03
CA GLY A 173 3.34 13.06 -15.71
C GLY A 173 2.21 14.07 -15.51
N GLN A 174 1.24 14.13 -16.44
CA GLN A 174 0.10 15.06 -16.31
C GLN A 174 -1.07 14.49 -15.52
N ARG A 175 -1.24 13.16 -15.56
CA ARG A 175 -2.37 12.45 -14.95
C ARG A 175 -1.84 11.25 -14.16
N PRO A 176 -1.44 11.44 -12.90
CA PRO A 176 -0.82 10.41 -12.08
C PRO A 176 -1.88 9.46 -11.48
N TYR A 177 -2.79 8.96 -12.30
CA TYR A 177 -3.85 8.06 -11.88
C TYR A 177 -3.95 6.88 -12.84
N LEU A 178 -4.12 5.69 -12.25
CA LEU A 178 -4.26 4.43 -12.98
C LEU A 178 -5.44 3.66 -12.41
N GLN A 179 -6.28 3.10 -13.28
CA GLN A 179 -7.27 2.11 -12.87
C GLN A 179 -6.64 0.72 -12.97
N LEU A 180 -6.77 -0.06 -11.89
CA LEU A 180 -6.21 -1.41 -11.75
C LEU A 180 -7.32 -2.40 -11.38
N GLY A 181 -7.36 -3.53 -12.08
CA GLY A 181 -8.31 -4.61 -11.81
C GLY A 181 -9.67 -4.42 -12.48
N GLY A 182 -10.66 -5.19 -12.04
CA GLY A 182 -12.03 -5.14 -12.58
C GLY A 182 -12.87 -3.99 -12.02
N ASN A 183 -14.17 -4.00 -12.34
CA ASN A 183 -15.17 -3.12 -11.74
C ASN A 183 -14.92 -1.61 -11.91
N GLU A 184 -14.24 -1.24 -12.99
CA GLU A 184 -14.04 0.16 -13.40
C GLU A 184 -15.38 0.92 -13.49
N THR A 185 -16.41 0.30 -14.09
CA THR A 185 -17.72 0.94 -14.32
C THR A 185 -18.50 1.24 -13.04
N VAL A 186 -18.09 0.66 -11.90
CA VAL A 186 -18.66 0.95 -10.57
C VAL A 186 -17.69 1.72 -9.68
N GLY A 187 -16.63 2.28 -10.26
CA GLY A 187 -15.70 3.19 -9.60
C GLY A 187 -14.57 2.50 -8.82
N MET A 188 -14.31 1.22 -9.05
CA MET A 188 -13.28 0.47 -8.32
C MET A 188 -11.91 0.52 -9.01
N GLY A 189 -10.85 0.38 -8.21
CA GLY A 189 -9.49 0.17 -8.71
C GLY A 189 -8.69 1.44 -9.03
N TRP A 190 -9.18 2.62 -8.70
CA TRP A 190 -8.45 3.87 -8.96
C TRP A 190 -7.30 4.07 -7.96
N CYS A 191 -6.08 4.18 -8.49
CA CYS A 191 -4.87 4.41 -7.73
C CYS A 191 -4.20 5.71 -8.16
N LYS A 192 -3.70 6.49 -7.18
CA LYS A 192 -2.75 7.57 -7.47
C LYS A 192 -1.35 6.98 -7.61
N VAL A 193 -0.61 7.42 -8.62
CA VAL A 193 0.74 6.95 -8.92
C VAL A 193 1.76 8.01 -8.48
N SER A 194 2.76 7.58 -7.72
CA SER A 194 3.96 8.38 -7.41
C SER A 194 5.17 7.62 -7.94
N ILE A 195 6.11 8.35 -8.57
CA ILE A 195 7.30 7.74 -9.16
C ILE A 195 8.50 8.16 -8.32
N GLN A 196 9.32 7.16 -7.95
CA GLN A 196 10.63 7.37 -7.36
C GLN A 196 11.69 6.94 -8.36
N ARG A 197 12.72 7.77 -8.53
CA ARG A 197 13.86 7.52 -9.40
C ARG A 197 15.12 7.44 -8.55
N GLY A 198 16.09 6.65 -9.00
CA GLY A 198 17.43 6.67 -8.42
C GLY A 198 18.13 7.94 -8.84
N GLY A 199 19.09 8.39 -8.04
CA GLY A 199 20.05 9.38 -8.52
C GLY A 199 20.84 8.81 -9.70
N ASP A 200 21.21 9.68 -10.64
CA ASP A 200 22.09 9.37 -11.77
C ASP A 200 23.45 8.80 -11.33
#